data_AF-A0A7V0I917-F1
#
_entry.id   AF-A0A7V0I917-F1
#
_cell.length_a   1.000
_cell.length_b   1.000
_cell.length_c   1.000
_cell.angle_alpha   90.00
_cell.angle_beta   90.00
_cell.angle_gamma   90.00
#
_symmetry.space_group_name_H-M   'P 1'
#
loop_
_entity.id
_entity.type
_entity.pdbx_description
1 polymer ?
#
loop_
_entity_poly.entity_id
_entity_poly.type
_entity_poly.pdbx_seq_one_letter_code
_entity_poly.pdbx_strand_id
1 'polypeptide(L)'
;MKMRRGALTAGVLLLGFAGMAMDISGMWNTTLTLGEYPDPMSSLTLNLGLAEGWELTTVWSLEGSTLVGHEITLEGSLGALGISGGAAFRIPEGATPTQIGPLYFSLEGLEFTGGYISLALSLGDFTFKLTLVEGAPPER
;
A
#
# COMPACT_ATOMS: atom_id res chain seq x y z
N MET A 1 -26.23 11.29 -17.77
CA MET A 1 -25.69 11.60 -16.43
C MET A 1 -24.56 10.60 -16.13
N LYS A 2 -23.30 10.93 -16.46
CA LYS A 2 -22.14 10.02 -16.31
C LYS A 2 -21.73 9.98 -14.83
N MET A 3 -22.37 9.12 -14.04
CA MET A 3 -21.83 8.76 -12.72
C MET A 3 -20.51 8.01 -12.94
N ARG A 4 -19.45 8.81 -12.76
CA ARG A 4 -18.02 8.55 -12.64
C ARG A 4 -17.67 7.08 -12.34
N ARG A 5 -17.19 6.35 -13.36
CA ARG A 5 -16.56 5.03 -13.20
C ARG A 5 -15.46 5.05 -12.12
N GLY A 6 -14.68 6.14 -12.03
CA GLY A 6 -13.69 6.33 -10.97
C GLY A 6 -14.26 6.38 -9.55
N ALA A 7 -15.46 6.94 -9.35
CA ALA A 7 -16.12 6.95 -8.04
C ALA A 7 -16.63 5.55 -7.64
N LEU A 8 -17.02 4.74 -8.61
CA LEU A 8 -17.39 3.33 -8.41
C LEU A 8 -16.16 2.48 -8.07
N THR A 9 -15.04 2.65 -8.79
CA THR A 9 -13.78 1.96 -8.48
C THR A 9 -13.26 2.34 -7.10
N ALA A 10 -13.25 3.64 -6.77
CA ALA A 10 -12.88 4.11 -5.44
C ALA A 10 -13.80 3.52 -4.35
N GLY A 11 -15.12 3.48 -4.58
CA GLY A 11 -16.08 2.91 -3.65
C GLY A 11 -15.90 1.40 -3.44
N VAL A 12 -15.65 0.64 -4.52
CA VAL A 12 -15.40 -0.81 -4.44
C VAL A 12 -14.07 -1.10 -3.74
N LEU A 13 -13.02 -0.32 -4.01
CA LEU A 13 -11.75 -0.44 -3.29
C LEU A 13 -11.96 -0.14 -1.81
N LEU A 14 -12.59 0.98 -1.45
CA LEU A 14 -12.88 1.33 -0.05
C LEU A 14 -13.68 0.24 0.68
N LEU A 15 -14.69 -0.35 0.04
CA LEU A 15 -15.52 -1.41 0.62
C LEU A 15 -14.77 -2.75 0.73
N GLY A 16 -13.97 -3.12 -0.27
CA GLY A 16 -13.16 -4.32 -0.21
C GLY A 16 -12.01 -4.21 0.80
N PHE A 17 -11.42 -3.02 0.98
CA PHE A 17 -10.42 -2.76 2.03
C PHE A 17 -11.04 -2.72 3.42
N ALA A 18 -12.25 -2.17 3.58
CA ALA A 18 -12.99 -2.28 4.83
C ALA A 18 -13.20 -3.75 5.24
N GLY A 19 -13.41 -4.65 4.27
CA GLY A 19 -13.50 -6.10 4.51
C GLY A 19 -12.17 -6.77 4.91
N MET A 20 -11.04 -6.34 4.33
CA MET A 20 -9.70 -6.82 4.73
C MET A 20 -9.25 -6.29 6.10
N ALA A 21 -9.73 -5.12 6.51
CA ALA A 21 -9.38 -4.48 7.77
C ALA A 21 -10.17 -4.99 9.00
N MET A 22 -11.23 -5.79 8.81
CA MET A 22 -12.09 -6.25 9.90
C MET A 22 -11.39 -7.16 10.93
N ASP A 23 -10.26 -7.77 10.57
CA ASP A 23 -9.53 -8.71 11.44
C ASP A 23 -8.22 -8.11 12.01
N ILE A 24 -7.96 -6.82 11.75
CA ILE A 24 -6.75 -6.13 12.21
C ILE A 24 -7.11 -5.19 13.36
N SER A 25 -6.63 -5.50 14.57
CA SER A 25 -6.79 -4.63 15.74
C SER A 25 -5.80 -3.45 15.69
N GLY A 26 -6.28 -2.21 15.73
CA GLY A 26 -5.43 -1.01 15.73
C GLY A 26 -6.13 0.28 15.28
N MET A 27 -5.36 1.38 15.18
CA MET A 27 -5.85 2.64 14.58
C MET A 27 -5.55 2.63 13.08
N TRP A 28 -6.54 2.98 12.27
CA TRP A 28 -6.46 2.97 10.81
C TRP A 28 -6.78 4.35 10.27
N ASN A 29 -6.02 4.78 9.26
CA ASN A 29 -6.26 6.01 8.52
C ASN A 29 -6.23 5.72 7.03
N THR A 30 -7.32 6.03 6.32
CA THR A 30 -7.38 5.93 4.86
C THR A 30 -7.32 7.32 4.27
N THR A 31 -6.31 7.59 3.46
CA THR A 31 -6.18 8.86 2.75
C THR A 31 -6.43 8.62 1.26
N LEU A 32 -7.46 9.30 0.73
CA LEU A 32 -7.74 9.30 -0.70
C LEU A 32 -7.26 10.62 -1.29
N THR A 33 -6.25 10.55 -2.18
CA THR A 33 -5.75 11.73 -2.88
C THR A 33 -6.38 11.80 -4.26
N LEU A 34 -7.22 12.81 -4.46
CA LEU A 34 -7.80 13.14 -5.76
C LEU A 34 -6.85 14.14 -6.44
N GLY A 35 -6.42 13.83 -7.67
CA GLY A 35 -5.57 14.73 -8.45
C GLY A 35 -6.27 16.06 -8.75
N GLU A 36 -5.47 17.08 -9.10
CA GLU A 36 -6.02 18.32 -9.63
C GLU A 36 -6.74 18.02 -10.95
N TYR A 37 -7.95 18.56 -11.08
CA TYR A 37 -8.80 18.34 -12.24
C TYR A 37 -8.01 18.72 -13.53
N PRO A 38 -7.90 17.82 -14.53
CA PRO A 38 -8.86 16.76 -14.84
C PRO A 38 -8.48 15.35 -14.36
N ASP A 39 -7.42 15.16 -13.57
CA ASP A 39 -6.94 13.81 -13.26
C ASP A 39 -7.72 13.17 -12.10
N PRO A 40 -8.64 12.21 -12.37
CA PRO A 40 -9.72 11.90 -11.42
C PRO A 40 -9.29 11.18 -10.13
N MET A 41 -8.08 10.63 -10.06
CA MET A 41 -7.52 9.96 -8.88
C MET A 41 -6.08 9.56 -9.20
N SER A 42 -5.09 10.03 -8.44
CA SER A 42 -3.68 9.68 -8.68
C SER A 42 -3.23 8.53 -7.78
N SER A 43 -3.71 8.48 -6.53
CA SER A 43 -3.34 7.44 -5.59
C SER A 43 -4.35 7.23 -4.46
N LEU A 44 -4.39 6.00 -3.95
CA LEU A 44 -5.10 5.62 -2.73
C LEU A 44 -4.07 5.11 -1.72
N THR A 45 -3.99 5.77 -0.56
CA THR A 45 -3.06 5.41 0.51
C THR A 45 -3.83 4.93 1.73
N LEU A 46 -3.46 3.78 2.25
CA LEU A 46 -4.01 3.21 3.48
C LEU A 46 -2.88 3.00 4.47
N ASN A 47 -3.01 3.62 5.65
CA ASN A 47 -2.08 3.50 6.75
C ASN A 47 -2.76 2.76 7.90
N LEU A 48 -2.18 1.64 8.31
CA LEU A 48 -2.68 0.78 9.38
C LEU A 48 -1.66 0.76 10.51
N GLY A 49 -2.02 1.31 11.67
CA GLY A 49 -1.29 1.09 12.90
C GLY A 49 -1.64 -0.29 13.45
N LEU A 50 -0.65 -1.16 13.57
CA LEU A 50 -0.75 -2.50 14.13
C LEU A 50 -0.37 -2.46 15.63
N ALA A 51 -0.61 -3.56 16.34
CA ALA A 51 -0.19 -3.68 17.73
C ALA A 51 1.35 -3.48 17.87
N GLU A 52 1.78 -2.90 18.98
CA GLU A 52 3.20 -2.73 19.34
C GLU A 52 4.01 -1.74 18.47
N GLY A 53 3.37 -0.69 17.95
CA GLY A 53 4.07 0.41 17.26
C GLY A 53 4.56 0.04 15.85
N TRP A 54 3.94 -0.97 15.25
CA TRP A 54 4.11 -1.31 13.85
C TRP A 54 3.12 -0.53 12.99
N GLU A 55 3.56 -0.10 11.81
CA GLU A 55 2.76 0.64 10.84
C GLU A 55 2.90 -0.03 9.48
N LEU A 56 1.75 -0.39 8.88
CA LEU A 56 1.67 -0.91 7.52
C LEU A 56 1.05 0.17 6.64
N THR A 57 1.81 0.66 5.67
CA THR A 57 1.32 1.59 4.66
C THR A 57 1.18 0.84 3.33
N THR A 58 0.07 1.04 2.65
CA THR A 58 -0.11 0.57 1.28
C THR A 58 -0.58 1.69 0.39
N VAL A 59 0.04 1.79 -0.78
CA VAL A 59 -0.27 2.80 -1.79
C VAL A 59 -0.69 2.09 -3.06
N TRP A 60 -1.79 2.53 -3.66
CA TRP A 60 -2.24 2.08 -4.97
C TRP A 60 -2.19 3.27 -5.91
N SER A 61 -1.46 3.10 -7.01
CA SER A 61 -1.32 4.13 -8.04
C SER A 61 -2.37 3.90 -9.12
N LEU A 62 -3.05 4.98 -9.50
CA LEU A 62 -4.06 4.96 -10.55
C LEU A 62 -3.68 5.92 -11.68
N GLU A 63 -3.93 5.49 -12.90
CA GLU A 63 -3.94 6.37 -14.08
C GLU A 63 -5.37 6.43 -14.60
N GLY A 64 -6.05 7.56 -14.36
CA GLY A 64 -7.49 7.69 -14.60
C GLY A 64 -8.34 6.77 -13.73
N SER A 65 -8.80 5.64 -14.30
CA SER A 65 -9.58 4.61 -13.59
C SER A 65 -8.90 3.25 -13.55
N THR A 66 -7.66 3.17 -14.04
CA THR A 66 -6.89 1.93 -14.15
C THR A 66 -5.89 1.87 -13.02
N LEU A 67 -5.85 0.74 -12.31
CA LEU A 67 -4.82 0.45 -11.32
C LEU A 67 -3.52 0.09 -12.06
N VAL A 68 -2.46 0.85 -11.83
CA VAL A 68 -1.17 0.69 -12.54
C VAL A 68 -0.04 0.24 -11.62
N GLY A 69 -0.17 0.47 -10.31
CA GLY A 69 0.86 0.13 -9.35
C GLY A 69 0.32 -0.12 -7.96
N HIS A 70 1.11 -0.86 -7.19
CA HIS A 70 0.86 -1.17 -5.79
C HIS A 70 2.17 -1.16 -5.02
N GLU A 71 2.18 -0.47 -3.91
CA GLU A 71 3.28 -0.43 -2.97
C GLU A 71 2.78 -0.83 -1.58
N ILE A 72 3.66 -1.51 -0.86
CA ILE A 72 3.44 -1.91 0.52
C ILE A 72 4.71 -1.65 1.30
N THR A 73 4.60 -0.97 2.42
CA THR A 73 5.69 -0.70 3.35
C THR A 73 5.26 -1.06 4.76
N LEU A 74 6.11 -1.78 5.47
CA LEU A 74 5.92 -2.15 6.87
C LEU A 74 7.07 -1.54 7.66
N GLU A 75 6.74 -0.87 8.74
CA GLU A 75 7.69 -0.22 9.62
C GLU A 75 7.36 -0.54 11.07
N GLY A 76 8.36 -0.66 11.93
CA GLY A 76 8.13 -0.93 13.34
C GLY A 76 9.44 -1.04 14.11
N SER A 77 9.33 -1.39 15.38
CA SER A 77 10.50 -1.59 16.23
C SER A 77 10.32 -2.69 17.24
N LEU A 78 11.41 -3.37 17.56
CA LEU A 78 11.52 -4.35 18.64
C LEU A 78 12.59 -3.83 19.60
N GLY A 79 12.17 -3.07 20.61
CA GLY A 79 13.08 -2.40 21.54
C GLY A 79 13.97 -1.38 20.83
N ALA A 80 15.28 -1.60 20.83
CA ALA A 80 16.26 -0.72 20.17
C ALA A 80 16.48 -1.03 18.67
N LEU A 81 15.83 -2.08 18.14
CA LEU A 81 15.94 -2.49 16.74
C LEU A 81 14.74 -1.99 15.94
N GLY A 82 14.94 -0.98 15.11
CA GLY A 82 14.00 -0.58 14.07
C GLY A 82 14.04 -1.55 12.89
N ILE A 83 12.87 -1.93 12.41
CA ILE A 83 12.69 -2.81 11.25
C ILE A 83 11.80 -2.06 10.25
N SER A 84 12.23 -2.00 9.00
CA SER A 84 11.34 -1.57 7.92
C SER A 84 11.57 -2.41 6.68
N GLY A 85 10.53 -2.60 5.89
CA GLY A 85 10.61 -3.26 4.60
C GLY A 85 9.57 -2.68 3.66
N GLY A 86 9.84 -2.76 2.37
CA GLY A 86 8.92 -2.30 1.36
C GLY A 86 9.02 -3.13 0.09
N ALA A 87 7.91 -3.22 -0.64
CA ALA A 87 7.86 -3.83 -1.95
C ALA A 87 6.96 -3.00 -2.87
N ALA A 88 7.36 -2.92 -4.12
CA ALA A 88 6.64 -2.24 -5.19
C ALA A 88 6.34 -3.25 -6.30
N PHE A 89 5.12 -3.13 -6.84
CA PHE A 89 4.58 -3.98 -7.87
C PHE A 89 3.94 -3.13 -8.95
N ARG A 90 4.14 -3.52 -10.20
CA ARG A 90 3.40 -3.02 -11.35
C ARG A 90 2.21 -3.92 -11.59
N ILE A 91 1.09 -3.31 -11.91
CA ILE A 91 -0.13 -4.02 -12.31
C ILE A 91 -0.14 -4.04 -13.85
N PRO A 92 -0.11 -5.21 -14.49
CA PRO A 92 -0.13 -5.30 -15.96
C PRO A 92 -1.37 -4.64 -16.54
N GLU A 93 -1.21 -4.05 -17.73
CA GLU A 93 -2.32 -3.44 -18.44
C GLU A 93 -3.40 -4.49 -18.75
N GLY A 94 -4.65 -4.19 -18.37
CA GLY A 94 -5.77 -5.12 -18.54
C GLY A 94 -5.93 -6.15 -17.41
N ALA A 95 -5.12 -6.11 -16.36
CA ALA A 95 -5.35 -6.92 -15.17
C ALA A 95 -6.69 -6.52 -14.51
N THR A 96 -7.64 -7.45 -14.48
CA THR A 96 -8.93 -7.26 -13.83
C THR A 96 -8.95 -8.01 -12.49
N PRO A 97 -9.33 -7.35 -11.38
CA PRO A 97 -9.52 -8.04 -10.12
C PRO A 97 -10.60 -9.12 -10.28
N THR A 98 -10.28 -10.36 -9.95
CA THR A 98 -11.21 -11.48 -9.92
C THR A 98 -11.87 -11.53 -8.55
N GLN A 99 -13.19 -11.40 -8.49
CA GLN A 99 -13.92 -11.55 -7.23
C GLN A 99 -13.88 -13.02 -6.78
N ILE A 100 -13.26 -13.28 -5.63
CA ILE A 100 -13.14 -14.62 -5.02
C ILE A 100 -14.06 -14.80 -3.81
N GLY A 101 -14.80 -13.74 -3.42
CA GLY A 101 -15.82 -13.80 -2.39
C GLY A 101 -16.64 -12.51 -2.30
N PRO A 102 -17.61 -12.42 -1.38
CA PRO A 102 -18.52 -11.27 -1.27
C PRO A 102 -17.80 -9.93 -1.09
N LEU A 103 -16.61 -9.94 -0.46
CA LEU A 103 -15.77 -8.78 -0.21
C LEU A 103 -14.28 -9.01 -0.55
N TYR A 104 -13.97 -10.12 -1.23
CA TYR A 104 -12.59 -10.51 -1.52
C TYR A 104 -12.33 -10.49 -3.01
N PHE A 105 -11.25 -9.83 -3.41
CA PHE A 105 -10.76 -9.79 -4.78
C PHE A 105 -9.33 -10.32 -4.83
N SER A 106 -9.03 -11.09 -5.87
CA SER A 106 -7.68 -11.50 -6.23
C SER A 106 -7.22 -10.68 -7.41
N LEU A 107 -6.00 -10.17 -7.36
CA LEU A 107 -5.34 -9.53 -8.50
C LEU A 107 -4.11 -10.38 -8.84
N GLU A 108 -4.19 -11.08 -9.96
CA GLU A 108 -3.11 -11.95 -10.43
C GLU A 108 -2.17 -11.20 -11.37
N GLY A 109 -0.94 -11.70 -11.50
CA GLY A 109 0.03 -11.16 -12.45
C GLY A 109 0.75 -9.90 -11.98
N LEU A 110 0.76 -9.60 -10.68
CA LEU A 110 1.58 -8.51 -10.14
C LEU A 110 3.06 -8.72 -10.48
N GLU A 111 3.64 -7.75 -11.17
CA GLU A 111 5.05 -7.78 -11.57
C GLU A 111 5.86 -7.04 -10.51
N PHE A 112 6.71 -7.76 -9.78
CA PHE A 112 7.61 -7.16 -8.81
C PHE A 112 8.58 -6.20 -9.51
N THR A 113 8.61 -4.94 -9.07
CA THR A 113 9.52 -3.92 -9.60
C THR A 113 10.72 -3.68 -8.70
N GLY A 114 10.57 -3.89 -7.40
CA GLY A 114 11.65 -3.76 -6.43
C GLY A 114 11.16 -3.73 -5.00
N GLY A 115 12.11 -3.74 -4.07
CA GLY A 115 11.83 -3.75 -2.65
C GLY A 115 13.07 -3.54 -1.82
N TYR A 116 12.87 -3.40 -0.52
CA TYR A 116 13.95 -3.24 0.43
C TYR A 116 13.61 -3.88 1.77
N ILE A 117 14.66 -4.23 2.51
CA ILE A 117 14.58 -4.56 3.93
C ILE A 117 15.66 -3.76 4.64
N SER A 118 15.29 -3.07 5.70
CA SER A 118 16.18 -2.25 6.51
C SER A 118 16.07 -2.60 7.98
N LEU A 119 17.23 -2.80 8.60
CA LEU A 119 17.39 -3.01 10.04
C LEU A 119 18.22 -1.86 10.60
N ALA A 120 17.74 -1.23 11.67
CA ALA A 120 18.40 -0.11 12.31
C ALA A 120 18.53 -0.36 13.82
N LEU A 121 19.75 -0.58 14.32
CA LEU A 121 20.02 -0.79 15.73
C LEU A 121 20.55 0.49 16.37
N SER A 122 19.84 1.00 17.36
CA SER A 122 20.27 2.17 18.14
C SER A 122 21.04 1.75 19.40
N LEU A 123 22.24 2.31 19.57
CA LEU A 123 23.18 2.06 20.67
C LEU A 123 23.61 3.42 21.26
N GLY A 124 22.77 3.98 22.14
CA GLY A 124 22.97 5.33 22.66
C GLY A 124 22.86 6.37 21.53
N ASP A 125 23.95 7.10 21.29
CA ASP A 125 24.03 8.13 20.25
C ASP A 125 24.42 7.57 18.86
N PHE A 126 24.66 6.26 18.74
CA PHE A 126 25.02 5.61 17.48
C PHE A 126 23.88 4.77 16.92
N THR A 127 23.64 4.86 15.62
CA THR A 127 22.69 3.98 14.92
C THR A 127 23.38 3.22 13.80
N PHE A 128 23.34 1.89 13.86
CA PHE A 128 23.80 1.02 12.79
C PHE A 128 22.63 0.67 11.88
N LYS A 129 22.69 1.07 10.61
CA LYS A 129 21.65 0.79 9.63
C LYS A 129 22.19 -0.12 8.53
N LEU A 130 21.54 -1.25 8.32
CA LEU A 130 21.75 -2.14 7.19
C LEU A 130 20.50 -2.11 6.33
N THR A 131 20.66 -1.80 5.04
CA THR A 131 19.56 -1.81 4.07
C THR A 131 19.95 -2.66 2.88
N LEU A 132 19.14 -3.67 2.59
CA LEU A 132 19.21 -4.45 1.36
C LEU A 132 18.14 -3.93 0.42
N VAL A 133 18.52 -3.70 -0.84
CA VAL A 133 17.65 -3.16 -1.88
C VAL A 133 17.73 -4.05 -3.10
N GLU A 134 16.58 -4.27 -3.73
CA GLU A 134 16.45 -4.93 -5.02
C GLU A 134 15.55 -4.10 -5.93
N GLY A 135 15.93 -3.95 -7.21
CA GLY A 135 15.12 -3.26 -8.21
C GLY A 135 14.83 -1.79 -7.90
N ALA A 136 13.62 -1.35 -8.24
CA ALA A 136 13.06 -0.03 -7.93
C ALA A 136 12.14 -0.15 -6.70
N PRO A 137 12.67 0.00 -5.47
CA PRO A 137 11.85 -0.02 -4.26
C PRO A 137 10.87 1.15 -4.23
N PRO A 138 9.78 1.05 -3.45
CA PRO A 138 8.83 2.14 -3.26
C PRO A 138 9.53 3.38 -2.70
N GLU A 139 9.11 4.57 -3.16
CA GLU A 139 9.60 5.84 -2.64
C GLU A 139 9.02 6.07 -1.23
N ARG A 140 9.90 6.29 -0.25
CA ARG A 140 9.55 6.48 1.16
C ARG A 140 9.47 7.95 1.50
#